data_AF-A0A7S2KAB4-F1
#
_entry.id   AF-A0A7S2KAB4-F1
#
_cell.length_a   1.000
_cell.length_b   1.000
_cell.length_c   1.000
_cell.angle_alpha   90.00
_cell.angle_beta   90.00
_cell.angle_gamma   90.00
#
_symmetry.space_group_name_H-M   'P 1'
#
loop_
_entity.id
_entity.type
_entity.pdbx_description
1 polymer ?
#
loop_
_entity_poly.entity_id
_entity_poly.type
_entity_poly.pdbx_seq_one_letter_code
_entity_poly.pdbx_strand_id
1 'polypeptide(L)'
;PDPQDVSSNGKIALLKAFPEEAYPHRWFTISELYAEMRKPAKCIEDLRNDKLSSLARSGKPVGYLFIEVLTCFGLRRSRGNRKLRSIPPCSVQFVCGDHSFSTIPVPVDINPIWLSRSKRAVIFPIYHAFGRVYVGAW
;
A
#
# COMPACT_ATOMS: atom_id res chain seq x y z
N PRO A 1 46.54 -21.09 -11.89
CA PRO A 1 47.14 -21.18 -10.53
C PRO A 1 46.59 -20.04 -9.65
N ASP A 2 45.75 -20.40 -8.68
CA ASP A 2 45.16 -19.50 -7.68
C ASP A 2 46.20 -18.86 -6.75
N PRO A 3 45.78 -17.84 -5.99
CA PRO A 3 46.05 -17.81 -4.57
C PRO A 3 44.73 -17.78 -3.78
N GLN A 4 44.37 -18.99 -3.33
CA GLN A 4 43.77 -19.37 -2.05
C GLN A 4 42.70 -18.50 -1.38
N ASP A 5 41.54 -19.14 -1.19
CA ASP A 5 40.63 -18.96 -0.06
C ASP A 5 41.40 -18.88 1.27
N VAL A 6 41.18 -17.80 2.01
CA VAL A 6 41.36 -17.76 3.46
C VAL A 6 39.99 -17.53 4.09
N SER A 7 39.46 -18.63 4.64
CA SER A 7 38.26 -18.69 5.45
C SER A 7 38.34 -17.77 6.68
N SER A 8 37.17 -17.24 7.02
CA SER A 8 36.68 -16.88 8.37
C SER A 8 37.40 -15.76 9.13
N ASN A 9 36.76 -14.59 9.17
CA ASN A 9 36.65 -13.78 10.39
C ASN A 9 35.52 -12.75 10.27
N GLY A 10 34.36 -13.07 10.84
CA GLY A 10 33.43 -12.15 11.53
C GLY A 10 33.07 -10.80 10.91
N LYS A 11 33.19 -10.60 9.59
CA LYS A 11 32.78 -9.34 8.96
C LYS A 11 31.30 -9.38 8.68
N ILE A 12 30.53 -8.72 9.55
CA ILE A 12 29.18 -8.26 9.20
C ILE A 12 29.32 -7.48 7.90
N ALA A 13 28.90 -8.09 6.79
CA ALA A 13 28.86 -7.41 5.52
C ALA A 13 27.89 -6.24 5.68
N LEU A 14 28.43 -5.02 5.80
CA LEU A 14 27.65 -3.80 5.84
C LEU A 14 26.98 -3.67 4.47
N LEU A 15 25.76 -4.18 4.40
CA LEU A 15 24.94 -4.21 3.20
C LEU A 15 24.44 -2.78 2.96
N LYS A 16 25.23 -2.02 2.20
CA LYS A 16 24.92 -0.65 1.79
C LYS A 16 23.69 -0.70 0.89
N ALA A 17 22.55 -0.28 1.43
CA ALA A 17 21.32 -0.14 0.66
C ALA A 17 21.33 1.19 -0.12
N PHE A 18 20.99 1.12 -1.41
CA PHE A 18 20.93 2.28 -2.29
C PHE A 18 19.68 3.14 -2.03
N PRO A 19 19.76 4.48 -2.21
CA PRO A 19 18.76 5.45 -1.80
C PRO A 19 17.70 5.73 -2.86
N GLU A 20 17.07 4.68 -3.40
CA GLU A 20 16.00 4.81 -4.38
C GLU A 20 14.82 3.96 -3.92
N GLU A 21 13.64 4.59 -3.79
CA GLU A 21 12.36 4.04 -3.29
C GLU A 21 12.09 4.27 -1.78
N ALA A 22 11.65 5.50 -1.50
CA ALA A 22 11.21 5.99 -0.19
C ALA A 22 9.91 5.30 0.29
N TYR A 23 10.04 4.11 0.88
CA TYR A 23 9.33 3.84 2.12
C TYR A 23 10.00 4.69 3.22
N PRO A 24 9.28 5.39 4.09
CA PRO A 24 9.94 6.26 5.06
C PRO A 24 10.72 5.40 6.05
N HIS A 25 12.04 5.33 5.84
CA HIS A 25 13.07 4.88 6.78
C HIS A 25 13.01 3.38 7.15
N ARG A 26 13.96 2.60 6.60
CA ARG A 26 14.22 1.16 6.78
C ARG A 26 14.59 0.74 8.23
N TRP A 27 13.98 1.31 9.26
CA TRP A 27 14.32 1.07 10.67
C TRP A 27 13.33 0.20 11.43
N PHE A 28 12.38 -0.44 10.75
CA PHE A 28 11.45 -1.36 11.40
C PHE A 28 11.90 -2.80 11.24
N THR A 29 11.99 -3.51 12.37
CA THR A 29 11.89 -4.97 12.39
C THR A 29 10.50 -5.40 11.90
N ILE A 30 10.36 -6.67 11.50
CA ILE A 30 9.06 -7.22 11.08
C ILE A 30 8.00 -7.02 12.18
N SER A 31 8.36 -7.23 13.44
CA SER A 31 7.44 -7.06 14.58
C SER A 31 6.96 -5.60 14.70
N GLU A 32 7.88 -4.64 14.60
CA GLU A 32 7.52 -3.22 14.68
C GLU A 32 6.71 -2.76 13.48
N LEU A 33 6.95 -3.34 12.29
CA LEU A 33 6.15 -3.09 11.10
C LEU A 33 4.69 -3.52 11.30
N TYR A 34 4.47 -4.72 11.86
CA TYR A 34 3.11 -5.17 12.22
C TYR A 34 2.49 -4.32 13.33
N ALA A 35 3.28 -3.89 14.32
CA ALA A 35 2.80 -3.00 15.37
C ALA A 35 2.36 -1.64 14.82
N GLU A 36 3.15 -1.06 13.90
CA GLU A 36 2.83 0.19 13.21
C GLU A 36 1.62 0.05 12.29
N MET A 37 1.52 -1.07 11.57
CA MET A 37 0.37 -1.40 10.71
C MET A 37 -0.94 -1.40 11.51
N ARG A 38 -0.96 -1.97 12.71
CA ARG A 38 -2.17 -2.07 13.56
C ARG A 38 -2.67 -0.75 14.15
N LYS A 39 -1.83 0.29 14.19
CA LYS A 39 -2.29 1.64 14.61
C LYS A 39 -3.37 2.11 13.63
N PRO A 40 -4.33 2.98 14.00
CA PRO A 40 -5.31 3.50 13.04
C PRO A 40 -4.68 4.45 12.03
N ALA A 41 -5.27 4.56 10.84
CA ALA A 41 -4.83 5.51 9.82
C ALA A 41 -4.90 6.95 10.34
N LYS A 42 -3.81 7.70 10.15
CA LYS A 42 -3.73 9.14 10.43
C LYS A 42 -4.18 9.98 9.25
N CYS A 43 -4.07 9.44 8.04
CA CYS A 43 -4.44 10.10 6.80
C CYS A 43 -5.66 9.38 6.21
N ILE A 44 -6.82 10.01 6.31
CA ILE A 44 -8.08 9.50 5.78
C ILE A 44 -8.52 10.42 4.65
N GLU A 45 -8.70 9.88 3.45
CA GLU A 45 -9.27 10.62 2.33
C GLU A 45 -10.79 10.65 2.46
N ASP A 46 -11.36 11.85 2.54
CA ASP A 46 -12.79 12.03 2.76
C ASP A 46 -13.48 12.43 1.45
N LEU A 47 -14.23 11.50 0.86
CA LEU A 47 -14.91 11.71 -0.41
C LEU A 47 -16.36 12.17 -0.23
N ARG A 48 -16.80 12.49 0.99
CA ARG A 48 -18.18 12.93 1.28
C ARG A 48 -18.54 14.27 0.65
N ASN A 49 -17.55 15.14 0.42
CA ASN A 49 -17.73 16.51 -0.08
C ASN A 49 -17.17 16.71 -1.50
N ASP A 50 -16.98 15.64 -2.26
CA ASP A 50 -16.38 15.74 -3.58
C ASP A 50 -17.31 16.51 -4.53
N LYS A 51 -16.84 17.64 -5.06
CA LYS A 51 -17.63 18.56 -5.90
C LYS A 51 -18.17 17.90 -7.17
N LEU A 52 -17.50 16.85 -7.66
CA LEU A 52 -18.00 16.05 -8.78
C LEU A 52 -19.30 15.32 -8.45
N SER A 53 -19.43 14.83 -7.21
CA SER A 53 -20.62 14.09 -6.78
C SER A 53 -21.85 14.98 -6.61
N SER A 54 -21.66 16.26 -6.27
CA SER A 54 -22.75 17.24 -6.21
C SER A 54 -23.31 17.64 -7.58
N LEU A 55 -22.54 17.45 -8.66
CA LEU A 55 -23.00 17.73 -10.04
C LEU A 55 -23.70 16.52 -10.67
N ALA A 56 -23.25 15.31 -10.36
CA ALA A 56 -23.77 14.08 -10.96
C ALA A 56 -24.98 13.47 -10.22
N ARG A 57 -25.15 13.75 -8.91
CA ARG A 57 -26.20 13.12 -8.09
C ARG A 57 -26.95 14.14 -7.25
N SER A 58 -28.24 14.29 -7.53
CA SER A 58 -29.20 15.14 -6.82
C SER A 58 -29.63 14.60 -5.44
N GLY A 59 -28.98 13.56 -4.90
CA GLY A 59 -29.47 12.82 -3.73
C GLY A 59 -28.56 12.92 -2.51
N LYS A 60 -29.15 12.96 -1.31
CA LYS A 60 -28.42 12.80 -0.04
C LYS A 60 -27.89 11.36 0.08
N PRO A 61 -26.65 11.12 0.53
CA PRO A 61 -26.17 9.76 0.79
C PRO A 61 -27.01 9.08 1.87
N VAL A 62 -27.27 7.78 1.68
CA VAL A 62 -27.96 6.89 2.64
C VAL A 62 -27.05 6.54 3.80
N GLY A 63 -25.73 6.51 3.57
CA GLY A 63 -24.74 6.25 4.60
C GLY A 63 -23.31 6.51 4.13
N TYR A 64 -22.35 6.13 4.96
CA TYR A 64 -20.92 6.29 4.69
C TYR A 64 -20.20 4.98 4.99
N LEU A 65 -19.21 4.66 4.16
CA LEU A 65 -18.37 3.49 4.33
C LEU A 65 -16.92 3.92 4.55
N PHE A 66 -16.40 3.64 5.74
CA PHE A 66 -14.99 3.79 6.05
C PHE A 66 -14.24 2.50 5.68
N ILE A 67 -13.19 2.63 4.87
CA ILE A 67 -12.34 1.53 4.46
C ILE A 67 -10.90 1.86 4.77
N GLU A 68 -10.19 0.91 5.36
CA GLU A 68 -8.77 1.00 5.65
C GLU A 68 -8.08 -0.29 5.21
N VAL A 69 -7.00 -0.16 4.43
CA VAL A 69 -6.16 -1.30 4.03
C VAL A 69 -4.90 -1.35 4.86
N LEU A 70 -4.61 -2.53 5.40
CA LEU A 70 -3.45 -2.77 6.24
C LEU A 70 -2.37 -3.52 5.49
N THR A 71 -2.76 -4.62 4.84
CA THR A 71 -1.85 -5.51 4.14
C THR A 71 -2.61 -6.34 3.11
N CYS A 72 -1.90 -6.86 2.12
CA CYS A 72 -2.40 -7.93 1.26
C CYS A 72 -1.63 -9.21 1.56
N PHE A 73 -2.23 -10.37 1.29
CA PHE A 73 -1.57 -11.65 1.49
C PHE A 73 -1.50 -12.45 0.19
N GLY A 74 -0.32 -13.03 -0.09
CA GLY A 74 -0.14 -13.96 -1.20
C GLY A 74 -0.25 -13.30 -2.58
N LEU A 75 0.14 -12.03 -2.70
CA LEU A 75 0.16 -11.37 -4.00
C LEU A 75 1.11 -12.10 -4.96
N ARG A 76 0.65 -12.31 -6.19
CA ARG A 76 1.46 -12.98 -7.21
C ARG A 76 2.62 -12.07 -7.58
N ARG A 77 3.85 -12.51 -7.31
CA ARG A 77 5.04 -11.86 -7.87
C ARG A 77 4.94 -11.92 -9.39
N SER A 78 4.88 -10.75 -10.04
CA SER A 78 5.01 -10.67 -11.48
C SER A 78 6.32 -11.37 -11.86
N ARG A 79 6.24 -12.46 -12.64
CA ARG A 79 7.40 -13.17 -13.19
C ARG A 79 8.01 -12.37 -14.35
N GLY A 80 8.08 -11.04 -14.21
CA GLY A 80 8.65 -10.13 -15.19
C GLY A 80 10.15 -10.28 -15.25
N ASN A 81 10.68 -10.34 -16.47
CA ASN A 81 12.09 -10.51 -16.85
C ASN A 81 13.11 -10.21 -15.75
N ARG A 82 13.94 -11.20 -15.37
CA ARG A 82 15.10 -11.06 -14.47
C ARG A 82 16.10 -9.95 -14.87
N LYS A 83 15.88 -9.29 -16.00
CA LYS A 83 16.65 -8.18 -16.56
C LYS A 83 16.11 -6.79 -16.15
N LEU A 84 14.86 -6.68 -15.71
CA LEU A 84 14.33 -5.44 -15.14
C LEU A 84 14.66 -5.43 -13.64
N ARG A 85 15.55 -4.52 -13.21
CA ARG A 85 16.00 -4.43 -11.81
C ARG A 85 14.94 -3.87 -10.86
N SER A 86 13.85 -3.28 -11.36
CA SER A 86 12.77 -2.76 -10.52
C SER A 86 11.56 -3.68 -10.56
N ILE A 87 11.15 -4.14 -9.38
CA ILE A 87 9.85 -4.75 -9.18
C ILE A 87 8.85 -3.58 -9.12
N PRO A 88 7.77 -3.57 -9.92
CA PRO A 88 6.80 -2.46 -9.87
C PRO A 88 6.25 -2.34 -8.43
N PRO A 89 5.95 -1.14 -7.92
CA PRO A 89 5.37 -0.99 -6.58
C PRO A 89 3.90 -1.45 -6.55
N CYS A 90 3.43 -1.85 -5.37
CA CYS A 90 2.07 -2.31 -5.13
C CYS A 90 1.17 -1.17 -4.67
N SER A 91 -0.03 -1.08 -5.21
CA SER A 91 -1.08 -0.17 -4.75
C SER A 91 -2.44 -0.84 -4.73
N VAL A 92 -3.33 -0.33 -3.87
CA VAL A 92 -4.72 -0.80 -3.76
C VAL A 92 -5.66 0.31 -4.21
N GLN A 93 -6.60 -0.02 -5.08
CA GLN A 93 -7.66 0.85 -5.56
C GLN A 93 -9.00 0.38 -5.03
N PHE A 94 -9.76 1.33 -4.53
CA PHE A 94 -11.16 1.18 -4.19
C PHE A 94 -11.99 1.98 -5.18
N VAL A 95 -13.06 1.37 -5.67
CA VAL A 95 -14.06 2.04 -6.52
C VAL A 95 -15.43 1.81 -5.91
N CYS A 96 -16.15 2.90 -5.64
CA CYS A 96 -17.50 2.89 -5.07
C CYS A 96 -18.39 3.87 -5.83
N GLY A 97 -19.14 3.36 -6.80
CA GLY A 97 -19.90 4.20 -7.73
C GLY A 97 -18.97 5.12 -8.53
N ASP A 98 -19.17 6.43 -8.42
CA ASP A 98 -18.39 7.44 -9.17
C ASP A 98 -17.13 7.88 -8.41
N HIS A 99 -16.92 7.35 -7.21
CA HIS A 99 -15.77 7.67 -6.38
C HIS A 99 -14.69 6.60 -6.53
N SER A 100 -13.44 7.05 -6.59
CA SER A 100 -12.28 6.17 -6.56
C SER A 100 -11.25 6.67 -5.56
N PHE A 101 -10.50 5.74 -5.00
CA PHE A 101 -9.39 6.00 -4.11
C PHE A 101 -8.26 5.05 -4.46
N SER A 102 -7.02 5.54 -4.46
CA SER A 102 -5.83 4.70 -4.56
C SER A 102 -4.92 4.97 -3.37
N THR A 103 -4.38 3.90 -2.79
CA THR A 103 -3.33 4.03 -1.80
C THR A 103 -2.07 4.61 -2.42
N ILE A 104 -1.15 5.08 -1.57
CA ILE A 104 0.22 5.29 -2.00
C ILE A 104 0.84 3.94 -2.43
N PRO A 105 1.68 3.93 -3.49
CA PRO A 105 2.48 2.77 -3.84
C PRO A 105 3.43 2.37 -2.70
N VAL A 106 3.56 1.07 -2.46
CA VAL A 106 4.53 0.49 -1.52
C VAL A 106 5.41 -0.53 -2.26
N PRO A 107 6.63 -0.82 -1.80
CA PRO A 107 7.48 -1.83 -2.44
C PRO A 107 6.75 -3.17 -2.58
N VAL A 108 6.84 -3.83 -3.74
CA VAL A 108 6.21 -5.15 -3.92
C VAL A 108 6.94 -6.18 -3.07
N ASP A 109 6.17 -6.73 -2.15
CA ASP A 109 6.44 -7.99 -1.49
C ASP A 109 5.23 -8.93 -1.68
N ILE A 110 5.36 -10.19 -1.29
CA ILE A 110 4.25 -11.15 -1.27
C ILE A 110 3.12 -10.64 -0.36
N ASN A 111 3.51 -9.92 0.71
CA ASN A 111 2.59 -9.34 1.68
C ASN A 111 2.91 -7.85 1.91
N PRO A 112 2.53 -6.94 1.00
CA PRO A 112 2.78 -5.52 1.19
C PRO A 112 2.03 -5.01 2.42
N ILE A 113 2.61 -4.02 3.10
CA ILE A 113 2.04 -3.42 4.31
C ILE A 113 1.92 -1.91 4.10
N TRP A 114 0.82 -1.32 4.54
CA TRP A 114 0.61 0.13 4.59
C TRP A 114 0.72 0.63 6.02
N LEU A 115 1.56 1.62 6.27
CA LEU A 115 1.77 2.20 7.61
C LEU A 115 0.67 3.19 7.99
N SER A 116 0.49 3.44 9.29
CA SER A 116 -0.54 4.34 9.82
C SER A 116 -0.55 5.75 9.20
N ARG A 117 0.62 6.26 8.84
CA ARG A 117 0.79 7.61 8.25
C ARG A 117 0.72 7.64 6.73
N SER A 118 0.58 6.47 6.10
CA SER A 118 0.46 6.37 4.65
C SER A 118 -0.97 6.65 4.20
N LYS A 119 -1.13 6.99 2.92
CA LYS A 119 -2.45 7.07 2.28
C LYS A 119 -3.02 5.66 2.14
N ARG A 120 -3.82 5.23 3.13
CA ARG A 120 -4.37 3.86 3.22
C ARG A 120 -5.83 3.77 3.66
N ALA A 121 -6.49 4.89 3.96
CA ALA A 121 -7.87 4.91 4.42
C ALA A 121 -8.69 5.95 3.69
N VAL A 122 -9.98 5.64 3.51
CA VAL A 122 -10.94 6.47 2.76
C VAL A 122 -12.35 6.36 3.34
N ILE A 123 -13.12 7.43 3.24
CA ILE A 123 -14.56 7.45 3.52
C ILE A 123 -15.32 7.66 2.22
N PHE A 124 -16.12 6.66 1.81
CA PHE A 124 -17.00 6.75 0.66
C PHE A 124 -18.43 7.14 1.07
N PRO A 125 -19.08 8.08 0.37
CA PRO A 125 -20.52 8.26 0.46
C PRO A 125 -21.27 7.15 -0.29
N ILE A 126 -22.28 6.57 0.36
CA ILE A 126 -23.11 5.48 -0.18
C ILE A 126 -24.49 6.03 -0.51
N TYR A 127 -24.88 5.99 -1.80
CA TYR A 127 -26.16 6.52 -2.28
C TYR A 127 -27.21 5.44 -2.55
N HIS A 128 -26.79 4.17 -2.67
CA HIS A 128 -27.68 3.05 -2.96
C HIS A 128 -27.52 1.97 -1.90
N ALA A 129 -28.64 1.43 -1.40
CA ALA A 129 -28.64 0.37 -0.38
C ALA A 129 -27.88 -0.89 -0.81
N PHE A 130 -27.83 -1.15 -2.13
CA PHE A 130 -27.10 -2.27 -2.74
C PHE A 130 -25.83 -1.82 -3.48
N GLY A 131 -25.28 -0.65 -3.12
CA GLY A 131 -24.02 -0.17 -3.66
C GLY A 131 -22.88 -1.16 -3.38
N ARG A 132 -22.00 -1.35 -4.36
CA ARG A 132 -20.84 -2.24 -4.25
C ARG A 132 -19.55 -1.42 -4.22
N VAL A 133 -18.59 -1.90 -3.44
CA VAL A 133 -17.21 -1.46 -3.52
C VAL A 133 -16.38 -2.54 -4.19
N TYR A 134 -15.64 -2.15 -5.21
CA TYR A 134 -14.68 -3.01 -5.87
C TYR A 134 -13.28 -2.68 -5.36
N VAL A 135 -12.47 -3.71 -5.15
CA VAL A 135 -11.11 -3.60 -4.65
C VAL A 135 -10.17 -4.30 -5.62
N GLY A 136 -9.12 -3.60 -6.05
CA GLY A 136 -8.04 -4.18 -6.85
C GLY A 136 -6.70 -3.89 -6.19
N ALA A 137 -5.81 -4.89 -6.16
CA ALA A 137 -4.41 -4.72 -5.79
C ALA A 137 -3.55 -5.09 -7.00
N TRP A 138 -2.61 -4.23 -7.37
CA TRP A 138 -1.66 -4.47 -8.47
C TRP A 138 -0.26 -4.02 -8.08
#